data_AF-A0A9N9NB61-F1
#
_entry.id   AF-A0A9N9NB61-F1
#
_cell.length_a   1.000
_cell.length_b   1.000
_cell.length_c   1.000
_cell.angle_alpha   90.00
_cell.angle_beta   90.00
_cell.angle_gamma   90.00
#
_symmetry.space_group_name_H-M   'P 1'
#
loop_
_entity.id
_entity.type
_entity.pdbx_description
1 polymer ?
#
loop_
_entity_poly.entity_id
_entity_poly.type
_entity_poly.pdbx_seq_one_letter_code
_entity_poly.pdbx_strand_id
1 'polypeptide(L)'
;QKSNVLDPSLGQNECGVCGVTESLWICLICGNIGCGRYQEAHAYCHYKETSHLYALELETQRVWDYAELPSPDGPPQMQQARAEVDQDKLDAIGIEYSYLLSTQLSSQRVYYEEKLESVTLQLSKLTSQVQKLEDEISTLNQDKDKYKKENYLLEKEKIPSLIKEKKVIEKKMEKFTEKSNKLEKELNGERELENKDVKIKDLEEQVRDLMFFFSSQEKLKDNPELAGGNIVVSENSGNSGGNARKKKGKR
;
A
#
# COMPACT_ATOMS: atom_id res chain seq x y z
N GLN A 1 -0.57 32.47 -5.94
CA GLN A 1 -0.40 33.60 -6.89
C GLN A 1 0.91 33.38 -7.62
N LYS A 2 0.88 32.86 -8.85
CA LYS A 2 2.08 32.69 -9.69
C LYS A 2 2.15 33.93 -10.60
N SER A 3 3.16 34.76 -10.42
CA SER A 3 3.44 35.94 -11.25
C SER A 3 3.94 35.48 -12.62
N ASN A 4 3.12 35.70 -13.65
CA ASN A 4 3.59 35.76 -15.04
C ASN A 4 4.50 36.99 -15.18
N VAL A 5 5.81 36.79 -15.16
CA VAL A 5 6.76 37.79 -15.64
C VAL A 5 6.87 37.56 -17.13
N LEU A 6 6.05 38.28 -17.89
CA LEU A 6 6.27 38.45 -19.32
C LEU A 6 7.46 39.40 -19.46
N ASP A 7 8.54 38.89 -20.03
CA ASP A 7 9.72 39.64 -20.45
C ASP A 7 9.29 40.73 -21.47
N PRO A 8 9.49 42.04 -21.20
CA PRO A 8 9.09 43.11 -22.12
C PRO A 8 10.03 43.28 -23.31
N SER A 9 11.10 42.48 -23.43
CA SER A 9 12.16 42.70 -24.42
C SER A 9 11.88 42.14 -25.83
N LEU A 10 10.73 41.48 -26.04
CA LEU A 10 10.30 41.03 -27.36
C LEU A 10 9.50 42.13 -28.09
N GLY A 11 10.22 43.03 -28.77
CA GLY A 11 9.64 43.88 -29.82
C GLY A 11 9.80 45.38 -29.62
N GLN A 12 11.01 45.86 -29.37
CA GLN A 12 11.29 47.28 -29.57
C GLN A 12 11.40 47.54 -31.08
N ASN A 13 10.36 48.18 -31.63
CA ASN A 13 10.36 48.71 -32.99
C ASN A 13 11.30 49.92 -33.01
N GLU A 14 12.59 49.66 -33.13
CA GLU A 14 13.63 50.67 -33.23
C GLU A 14 14.68 50.27 -34.27
N CYS A 15 15.38 51.27 -34.79
CA CYS A 15 16.47 51.03 -35.73
C CYS A 15 17.64 50.36 -35.01
N GLY A 16 18.11 49.21 -35.51
CA GLY A 16 19.19 48.43 -34.88
C GLY A 16 20.57 49.10 -34.87
N VAL A 17 20.71 50.30 -35.46
CA VAL A 17 21.96 51.06 -35.51
C VAL A 17 21.90 52.32 -34.64
N CYS A 18 20.86 53.15 -34.82
CA CYS A 18 20.74 54.44 -34.14
C CYS A 18 19.62 54.51 -33.08
N GLY A 19 18.82 53.46 -32.91
CA GLY A 19 17.76 53.41 -31.89
C GLY A 19 16.54 54.32 -32.16
N VAL A 20 16.45 54.95 -33.34
CA VAL A 20 15.26 55.74 -33.71
C VAL A 20 14.04 54.83 -33.80
N THR A 21 12.89 55.27 -33.28
CA THR A 21 11.63 54.50 -33.26
C THR A 21 10.64 54.92 -34.34
N GLU A 22 10.95 55.94 -35.13
CA GLU A 22 10.07 56.54 -36.14
C GLU A 22 10.56 56.27 -37.56
N SER A 23 9.63 56.21 -38.54
CA SER A 23 9.98 56.00 -39.96
C SER A 23 10.84 54.75 -40.17
N LEU A 24 10.38 53.62 -39.63
CA LEU A 24 11.09 52.34 -39.64
C LEU A 24 10.75 51.48 -40.84
N TRP A 25 11.79 50.83 -41.36
CA TRP A 25 11.73 49.94 -42.51
C TRP A 25 12.34 48.59 -42.14
N ILE A 26 11.58 47.52 -42.34
CA ILE A 26 12.05 46.15 -42.15
C ILE A 26 12.41 45.52 -43.49
N CYS A 27 13.60 44.94 -43.58
CA CYS A 27 14.01 44.18 -44.75
C CYS A 27 13.23 42.87 -44.84
N LEU A 28 12.55 42.61 -45.96
CA LEU A 28 11.74 41.39 -46.13
C LEU A 28 12.57 40.13 -46.36
N ILE A 29 13.87 40.26 -46.62
CA ILE A 29 14.77 39.14 -46.90
C ILE A 29 15.40 38.62 -45.61
N CYS A 30 15.82 39.50 -44.70
CA CYS A 30 16.57 39.11 -43.50
C CYS A 30 16.02 39.67 -42.19
N GLY A 31 14.93 40.45 -42.22
CA GLY A 31 14.29 40.99 -41.02
C GLY A 31 15.04 42.14 -40.34
N ASN A 32 16.10 42.70 -40.94
CA ASN A 32 16.81 43.84 -40.36
C ASN A 32 15.93 45.10 -40.34
N ILE A 33 15.91 45.85 -39.23
CA ILE A 33 15.12 47.06 -39.05
C ILE A 33 16.03 48.30 -39.12
N GLY A 34 15.81 49.13 -40.13
CA GLY A 34 16.56 50.38 -40.36
C GLY A 34 15.65 51.61 -40.37
N CYS A 35 16.20 52.77 -40.01
CA CYS A 35 15.50 54.03 -40.17
C CYS A 35 15.46 54.47 -41.64
N GLY A 36 14.41 55.22 -42.00
CA GLY A 36 14.17 55.71 -43.35
C GLY A 36 15.08 56.86 -43.78
N ARG A 37 14.93 57.28 -45.03
CA ARG A 37 15.78 58.31 -45.68
C ARG A 37 15.76 59.70 -45.03
N TYR A 38 14.71 60.02 -44.29
CA TYR A 38 14.57 61.32 -43.61
C TYR A 38 15.28 61.35 -42.26
N GLN A 39 15.81 60.20 -41.83
CA GLN A 39 16.70 60.05 -40.69
C GLN A 39 18.13 59.81 -41.19
N GLU A 40 18.83 58.78 -40.68
CA GLU A 40 20.19 58.42 -41.09
C GLU A 40 20.24 57.38 -42.22
N ALA A 41 19.08 57.00 -42.77
CA ALA A 41 18.94 56.10 -43.92
C ALA A 41 19.58 54.70 -43.75
N HIS A 42 19.57 54.15 -42.53
CA HIS A 42 20.14 52.82 -42.25
C HIS A 42 19.47 51.68 -43.03
N ALA A 43 18.20 51.81 -43.42
CA ALA A 43 17.55 50.84 -44.29
C ALA A 43 18.18 50.78 -45.70
N TYR A 44 18.67 51.92 -46.20
CA TYR A 44 19.37 52.01 -47.48
C TYR A 44 20.84 51.57 -47.38
N CYS A 45 21.52 51.89 -46.28
CA CYS A 45 22.86 51.36 -46.02
C CYS A 45 22.86 49.83 -45.97
N HIS A 46 21.89 49.23 -45.28
CA HIS A 46 21.67 47.79 -45.26
C HIS A 46 21.51 47.21 -46.68
N TYR A 47 20.67 47.83 -47.52
CA TYR A 47 20.55 47.44 -48.92
C TYR A 47 21.89 47.51 -49.66
N LYS A 48 22.67 48.59 -49.51
CA LYS A 48 23.98 48.72 -50.18
C LYS A 48 24.98 47.63 -49.78
N GLU A 49 24.95 47.22 -48.51
CA GLU A 49 25.88 46.22 -47.98
C GLU A 49 25.48 44.79 -48.33
N THR A 50 24.18 44.47 -48.28
CA THR A 50 23.69 43.09 -48.44
C THR A 50 23.02 42.83 -49.78
N SER A 51 22.76 43.86 -50.58
CA SER A 51 21.95 43.80 -51.81
C SER A 51 20.54 43.26 -51.59
N HIS A 52 19.97 43.47 -50.39
CA HIS A 52 18.59 43.08 -50.11
C HIS A 52 17.58 44.09 -50.68
N LEU A 53 16.84 43.67 -51.70
CA LEU A 53 16.09 44.58 -52.58
C LEU A 53 14.78 45.12 -51.99
N TYR A 54 14.16 44.41 -51.06
CA TYR A 54 12.82 44.76 -50.58
C TYR A 54 12.81 45.17 -49.11
N ALA A 55 12.16 46.29 -48.82
CA ALA A 55 11.89 46.76 -47.46
C ALA A 55 10.43 47.18 -47.30
N LEU A 56 9.85 46.92 -46.13
CA LEU A 56 8.48 47.27 -45.77
C LEU A 56 8.50 48.39 -44.73
N GLU A 57 7.73 49.46 -44.95
CA GLU A 57 7.52 50.52 -43.97
C GLU A 57 6.54 50.04 -42.89
N LEU A 58 6.96 50.07 -41.61
CA LEU A 58 6.17 49.50 -40.51
C LEU A 58 4.87 50.27 -40.24
N GLU A 59 4.83 51.58 -40.49
CA GLU A 59 3.65 52.41 -40.22
C GLU A 59 2.55 52.24 -41.27
N THR A 60 2.92 52.16 -42.55
CA THR A 60 1.97 52.21 -43.67
C THR A 60 1.84 50.89 -44.43
N GLN A 61 2.67 49.90 -44.07
CA GLN A 61 2.77 48.60 -44.75
C GLN A 61 3.04 48.71 -46.25
N ARG A 62 3.65 49.82 -46.71
CA ARG A 62 4.10 49.97 -48.09
C ARG A 62 5.43 49.25 -48.28
N VAL A 63 5.53 48.51 -49.39
CA VAL A 63 6.77 47.86 -49.80
C VAL A 63 7.54 48.79 -50.75
N TRP A 64 8.82 48.95 -50.49
CA TRP A 64 9.77 49.63 -51.35
C TRP A 64 10.68 48.62 -52.05
N ASP A 65 10.91 48.85 -53.34
CA ASP A 65 11.86 48.10 -54.16
C ASP A 65 13.08 48.99 -54.46
N TYR A 66 14.26 48.56 -53.98
CA TYR A 66 15.52 49.24 -54.23
C TYR A 66 16.11 48.91 -55.62
N ALA A 67 15.60 47.90 -56.33
CA ALA A 67 16.04 47.52 -57.66
C ALA A 67 15.63 48.52 -58.75
N GLU A 68 14.49 49.22 -58.56
CA GLU A 68 13.94 50.16 -59.55
C GLU A 68 14.44 51.60 -59.41
N LEU A 69 15.45 51.86 -58.57
CA LEU A 69 16.08 53.19 -58.54
C LEU A 69 16.85 53.41 -59.85
N PRO A 70 16.44 54.36 -60.70
CA PRO A 70 17.20 54.68 -61.89
C PRO A 70 18.55 55.22 -61.44
N SER A 71 19.61 54.69 -62.05
CA SER A 71 20.90 55.38 -62.08
C SER A 71 20.64 56.83 -62.53
N PRO A 72 21.33 57.86 -61.99
CA PRO A 72 21.04 59.26 -62.30
C PRO A 72 21.03 59.63 -63.78
N ASP A 73 21.59 58.77 -64.65
CA ASP A 73 21.77 59.00 -66.08
C ASP A 73 20.93 58.09 -67.01
N GLY A 74 19.86 57.44 -66.52
CA GLY A 74 18.98 56.60 -67.36
C GLY A 74 17.74 57.33 -67.89
N PRO A 75 17.39 57.23 -69.20
CA PRO A 75 16.18 57.86 -69.73
C PRO A 75 14.91 57.19 -69.17
N PRO A 76 13.79 57.93 -69.03
CA PRO A 76 12.59 57.42 -68.39
C PRO A 76 11.86 56.43 -69.31
N GLN A 77 11.74 55.18 -68.89
CA GLN A 77 10.88 54.20 -69.56
C GLN A 77 9.75 53.73 -68.64
N MET A 78 8.65 54.49 -68.71
CA MET A 78 7.31 53.94 -68.57
C MET A 78 7.05 52.99 -69.75
N GLN A 79 6.91 51.68 -69.51
CA GLN A 79 5.80 50.88 -70.04
C GLN A 79 5.82 49.46 -69.44
N GLN A 80 4.95 49.22 -68.46
CA GLN A 80 4.61 47.84 -68.06
C GLN A 80 3.68 47.24 -69.13
N ALA A 81 4.20 46.30 -69.91
CA ALA A 81 3.37 45.38 -70.66
C ALA A 81 2.77 44.37 -69.66
N ARG A 82 1.51 44.54 -69.30
CA ARG A 82 0.77 43.53 -68.54
C ARG A 82 0.50 42.35 -69.48
N ALA A 83 1.10 41.19 -69.20
CA ALA A 83 0.65 39.94 -69.78
C ALA A 83 -0.79 39.69 -69.30
N GLU A 84 -1.74 39.55 -70.22
CA GLU A 84 -3.11 39.14 -69.89
C GLU A 84 -3.05 37.71 -69.33
N VAL A 85 -3.31 37.59 -68.02
CA VAL A 85 -3.38 36.30 -67.35
C VAL A 85 -4.74 35.67 -67.65
N ASP A 86 -4.73 34.44 -68.14
CA ASP A 86 -5.93 33.67 -68.49
C ASP A 86 -6.76 33.35 -67.24
N GLN A 87 -7.86 34.08 -67.07
CA GLN A 87 -8.71 34.06 -65.87
C GLN A 87 -9.23 32.64 -65.56
N ASP A 88 -9.54 31.86 -66.59
CA ASP A 88 -10.05 30.49 -66.44
C ASP A 88 -9.00 29.54 -65.84
N LYS A 89 -7.72 29.76 -66.15
CA LYS A 89 -6.62 28.98 -65.56
C LYS A 89 -6.38 29.38 -64.10
N LEU A 90 -6.51 30.67 -63.79
CA LEU A 90 -6.45 31.14 -62.40
C LEU A 90 -7.59 30.55 -61.57
N ASP A 91 -8.80 30.51 -62.11
CA ASP A 91 -9.96 29.94 -61.43
C ASP A 91 -9.81 28.41 -61.25
N ALA A 92 -9.30 27.70 -62.27
CA ALA A 92 -9.00 26.27 -62.15
C ALA A 92 -7.96 25.98 -61.06
N ILE A 93 -6.85 26.72 -61.03
CA ILE A 93 -5.82 26.60 -59.99
C ILE A 93 -6.40 26.99 -58.61
N GLY A 94 -7.27 28.00 -58.55
CA GLY A 94 -7.95 28.41 -57.33
C GLY A 94 -8.86 27.32 -56.76
N ILE A 95 -9.56 26.58 -57.62
CA ILE A 95 -10.39 25.43 -57.23
C ILE A 95 -9.51 24.28 -56.73
N GLU A 96 -8.44 23.93 -57.45
CA GLU A 96 -7.51 22.87 -57.04
C GLU A 96 -6.85 23.18 -55.70
N TYR A 97 -6.41 24.44 -55.50
CA TYR A 97 -5.85 24.90 -54.24
C TYR A 97 -6.89 24.83 -53.11
N SER A 98 -8.11 25.28 -53.35
CA SER A 98 -9.21 25.21 -52.37
C SER A 98 -9.54 23.76 -52.01
N TYR A 99 -9.55 22.85 -53.00
CA TYR A 99 -9.76 21.44 -52.77
C TYR A 99 -8.62 20.81 -51.96
N LEU A 100 -7.36 21.08 -52.30
CA LEU A 100 -6.20 20.59 -51.56
C LEU A 100 -6.20 21.10 -50.11
N LEU A 101 -6.44 22.40 -49.91
CA LEU A 101 -6.52 23.00 -48.58
C LEU A 101 -7.66 22.40 -47.76
N SER A 102 -8.84 22.24 -48.34
CA SER A 102 -9.99 21.63 -47.65
C SER A 102 -9.75 20.16 -47.28
N THR A 103 -9.09 19.40 -48.15
CA THR A 103 -8.68 18.01 -47.92
C THR A 103 -7.62 17.92 -46.82
N GLN A 104 -6.68 18.87 -46.78
CA GLN A 104 -5.65 18.90 -45.76
C GLN A 104 -6.20 19.33 -44.39
N LEU A 105 -7.12 20.29 -44.36
CA LEU A 105 -7.78 20.70 -43.13
C LEU A 105 -8.70 19.60 -42.58
N SER A 106 -9.38 18.86 -43.45
CA SER A 106 -10.22 17.73 -43.03
C SER A 106 -9.38 16.59 -42.45
N SER A 107 -8.24 16.26 -43.07
CA SER A 107 -7.34 15.21 -42.55
C SER A 107 -6.73 15.60 -41.20
N GLN A 108 -6.30 16.86 -41.03
CA GLN A 108 -5.80 17.37 -39.75
C GLN A 108 -6.88 17.34 -38.67
N ARG A 109 -8.11 17.76 -39.01
CA ARG A 109 -9.23 17.73 -38.08
C ARG A 109 -9.47 16.32 -37.55
N VAL A 110 -9.59 15.32 -38.44
CA VAL A 110 -9.82 13.93 -38.05
C VAL A 110 -8.68 13.40 -37.18
N TYR A 111 -7.42 13.66 -37.56
CA TYR A 111 -6.26 13.22 -36.79
C TYR A 111 -6.27 13.75 -35.34
N TYR A 112 -6.58 15.03 -35.16
CA TYR A 112 -6.62 15.62 -33.83
C TYR A 112 -7.88 15.24 -33.05
N GLU A 113 -9.02 15.06 -33.71
CA GLU A 113 -10.23 14.51 -33.09
C GLU A 113 -9.98 13.10 -32.54
N GLU A 114 -9.37 12.20 -33.31
CA GLU A 114 -9.00 10.85 -32.86
C GLU A 114 -8.01 10.88 -31.70
N LYS A 115 -6.99 11.76 -31.77
CA LYS A 115 -6.01 11.91 -30.68
C LYS A 115 -6.65 12.44 -29.41
N LEU A 116 -7.56 13.41 -29.51
CA LEU A 116 -8.34 13.93 -28.40
C LEU A 116 -9.24 12.86 -27.81
N GLU A 117 -9.92 12.07 -28.64
CA GLU A 117 -10.78 10.96 -28.19
C GLU A 117 -9.96 9.90 -27.45
N SER A 118 -8.80 9.51 -28.00
CA SER A 118 -7.89 8.55 -27.36
C SER A 118 -7.44 9.01 -25.97
N VAL A 119 -7.01 10.28 -25.84
CA VAL A 119 -6.61 10.86 -24.56
C VAL A 119 -7.80 10.96 -23.61
N THR A 120 -8.98 11.34 -24.12
CA THR A 120 -10.22 11.44 -23.33
C THR A 120 -10.62 10.08 -22.77
N LEU A 121 -10.51 9.00 -23.54
CA LEU A 121 -10.76 7.63 -23.10
C LEU A 121 -9.73 7.16 -22.05
N GLN A 122 -8.46 7.52 -22.21
CA GLN A 122 -7.45 7.23 -21.19
C GLN A 122 -7.74 7.98 -19.89
N LEU A 123 -8.08 9.27 -19.97
CA LEU A 123 -8.45 10.09 -18.82
C LEU A 123 -9.67 9.53 -18.11
N SER A 124 -10.73 9.13 -18.83
CA SER A 124 -11.92 8.55 -18.21
C SER A 124 -11.61 7.21 -17.53
N LYS A 125 -10.76 6.36 -18.14
CA LYS A 125 -10.29 5.11 -17.54
C LYS A 125 -9.50 5.37 -16.26
N LEU A 126 -8.50 6.26 -16.29
CA LEU A 126 -7.71 6.62 -15.11
C LEU A 126 -8.61 7.22 -14.02
N THR A 127 -9.53 8.12 -14.38
CA THR A 127 -10.48 8.73 -13.43
C THR A 127 -11.34 7.66 -12.76
N SER A 128 -11.84 6.67 -13.51
CA SER A 128 -12.60 5.56 -12.94
C SER A 128 -11.77 4.66 -12.02
N GLN A 129 -10.48 4.51 -12.28
CA GLN A 129 -9.57 3.74 -11.42
C GLN A 129 -9.26 4.51 -10.13
N VAL A 130 -9.03 5.83 -10.22
CA VAL A 130 -8.83 6.70 -9.06
C VAL A 130 -10.06 6.66 -8.16
N GLN A 131 -11.27 6.80 -8.71
CA GLN A 131 -12.50 6.74 -7.92
C GLN A 131 -12.66 5.41 -7.16
N LYS A 132 -12.37 4.27 -7.83
CA LYS A 132 -12.43 2.95 -7.18
C LYS A 132 -11.42 2.83 -6.03
N LEU A 133 -10.19 3.32 -6.24
CA LEU A 133 -9.16 3.31 -5.20
C LEU A 133 -9.54 4.25 -4.05
N GLU A 134 -10.15 5.39 -4.31
CA GLU A 134 -10.66 6.30 -3.27
C GLU A 134 -11.76 5.63 -2.43
N ASP A 135 -12.70 4.91 -3.07
CA ASP A 135 -13.75 4.15 -2.39
C ASP A 135 -13.16 3.00 -1.54
N GLU A 136 -12.18 2.27 -2.08
CA GLU A 136 -11.45 1.23 -1.34
C GLU A 136 -10.68 1.81 -0.13
N ILE A 137 -9.99 2.94 -0.31
CA ILE A 137 -9.31 3.63 0.80
C ILE A 137 -10.30 4.10 1.86
N SER A 138 -11.47 4.60 1.45
CA SER A 138 -12.54 5.02 2.36
C SER A 138 -13.05 3.86 3.20
N THR A 139 -13.35 2.72 2.58
CA THR A 139 -13.81 1.51 3.29
C THR A 139 -12.75 0.94 4.23
N LEU A 140 -11.50 0.83 3.76
CA LEU A 140 -10.37 0.37 4.59
C LEU A 140 -10.11 1.28 5.80
N ASN A 141 -10.25 2.59 5.65
CA ASN A 141 -10.10 3.51 6.78
C ASN A 141 -11.22 3.35 7.80
N GLN A 142 -12.47 3.15 7.37
CA GLN A 142 -13.59 2.87 8.28
C GLN A 142 -13.36 1.56 9.05
N ASP A 143 -12.89 0.51 8.39
CA ASP A 143 -12.62 -0.78 9.03
C ASP A 143 -11.43 -0.69 9.98
N LYS A 144 -10.37 0.02 9.59
CA LYS A 144 -9.24 0.33 10.48
C LYS A 144 -9.70 1.02 11.76
N ASP A 145 -10.60 2.00 11.66
CA ASP A 145 -11.13 2.68 12.84
C ASP A 145 -12.03 1.78 13.70
N LYS A 146 -12.82 0.89 13.10
CA LYS A 146 -13.60 -0.13 13.83
C LYS A 146 -12.68 -1.06 14.61
N TYR A 147 -11.69 -1.67 13.96
CA TYR A 147 -10.74 -2.58 14.60
C TYR A 147 -9.90 -1.88 15.67
N LYS A 148 -9.55 -0.60 15.45
CA LYS A 148 -8.83 0.19 16.45
C LYS A 148 -9.66 0.41 17.72
N LYS A 149 -10.96 0.70 17.57
CA LYS A 149 -11.89 0.83 18.71
C LYS A 149 -12.09 -0.51 19.43
N GLU A 150 -12.25 -1.59 18.68
CA GLU A 150 -12.41 -2.93 19.26
C GLU A 150 -11.16 -3.37 20.04
N ASN A 151 -9.97 -3.19 19.47
CA ASN A 151 -8.71 -3.48 20.15
C ASN A 151 -8.55 -2.65 21.42
N TYR A 152 -8.91 -1.36 21.39
CA TYR A 152 -8.87 -0.51 22.58
C TYR A 152 -9.79 -1.04 23.69
N LEU A 153 -11.02 -1.46 23.36
CA LEU A 153 -11.96 -2.03 24.33
C LEU A 153 -11.47 -3.37 24.88
N LEU A 154 -10.94 -4.24 24.02
CA LEU A 154 -10.36 -5.52 24.45
C LEU A 154 -9.17 -5.31 25.40
N GLU A 155 -8.26 -4.40 25.08
CA GLU A 155 -7.09 -4.07 25.90
C GLU A 155 -7.45 -3.42 27.23
N LYS A 156 -8.42 -2.50 27.25
CA LYS A 156 -8.77 -1.72 28.44
C LYS A 156 -9.77 -2.39 29.37
N GLU A 157 -10.71 -3.16 28.84
CA GLU A 157 -11.79 -3.73 29.64
C GLU A 157 -11.67 -5.25 29.73
N LYS A 158 -11.60 -5.92 28.58
CA LYS A 158 -11.73 -7.38 28.55
C LYS A 158 -10.53 -8.09 29.15
N ILE A 159 -9.31 -7.70 28.75
CA ILE A 159 -8.07 -8.28 29.28
C ILE A 159 -7.97 -8.09 30.80
N PRO A 160 -8.14 -6.88 31.36
CA PRO A 160 -8.09 -6.70 32.81
C PRO A 160 -9.18 -7.45 33.57
N SER A 161 -10.40 -7.56 33.03
CA SER A 161 -11.48 -8.36 33.65
C SER A 161 -11.10 -9.84 33.71
N LEU A 162 -10.65 -10.40 32.58
CA LEU A 162 -10.25 -11.80 32.51
C LEU A 162 -9.04 -12.11 33.40
N ILE A 163 -8.09 -11.19 33.53
CA ILE A 163 -6.96 -11.34 34.47
C ILE A 163 -7.45 -11.38 35.92
N LYS A 164 -8.42 -10.53 36.30
CA LYS A 164 -9.00 -10.54 37.64
C LYS A 164 -9.74 -11.85 37.92
N GLU A 165 -10.58 -12.29 36.99
CA GLU A 165 -11.31 -13.56 37.09
C GLU A 165 -10.36 -14.76 37.19
N LYS A 166 -9.34 -14.82 36.32
CA LYS A 166 -8.29 -15.84 36.35
C LYS A 166 -7.61 -15.89 37.73
N LYS A 167 -7.17 -14.75 38.27
CA LYS A 167 -6.54 -14.68 39.60
C LYS A 167 -7.43 -15.21 40.72
N VAL A 168 -8.75 -14.95 40.65
CA VAL A 168 -9.71 -15.45 41.65
C VAL A 168 -9.85 -16.97 41.54
N ILE A 169 -9.95 -17.50 40.32
CA ILE A 169 -10.06 -18.93 40.07
C ILE A 169 -8.76 -19.66 40.48
N GLU A 170 -7.59 -19.11 40.16
CA GLU A 170 -6.29 -19.66 40.57
C GLU A 170 -6.18 -19.77 42.08
N LYS A 171 -6.53 -18.72 42.84
CA LYS A 171 -6.55 -18.76 44.31
C LYS A 171 -7.54 -19.79 44.87
N LYS A 172 -8.68 -20.00 44.19
CA LYS A 172 -9.64 -21.03 44.59
C LYS A 172 -9.08 -22.42 44.31
N MET A 173 -8.48 -22.64 43.15
CA MET A 173 -7.83 -23.89 42.79
C MET A 173 -6.72 -24.23 43.76
N GLU A 174 -5.87 -23.28 44.11
CA GLU A 174 -4.78 -23.46 45.09
C GLU A 174 -5.31 -23.94 46.45
N LYS A 175 -6.37 -23.30 46.97
CA LYS A 175 -7.05 -23.72 48.19
C LYS A 175 -7.69 -25.11 48.09
N PHE A 176 -8.28 -25.44 46.95
CA PHE A 176 -8.85 -26.78 46.73
C PHE A 176 -7.76 -27.84 46.64
N THR A 177 -6.64 -27.55 45.98
CA THR A 177 -5.49 -28.46 45.90
C THR A 177 -4.84 -28.67 47.26
N GLU A 178 -4.69 -27.62 48.08
CA GLU A 178 -4.20 -27.76 49.45
C GLU A 178 -5.10 -28.66 50.30
N LYS A 179 -6.43 -28.47 50.20
CA LYS A 179 -7.40 -29.32 50.90
C LYS A 179 -7.35 -30.76 50.41
N SER A 180 -7.27 -30.97 49.11
CA SER A 180 -7.15 -32.31 48.52
C SER A 180 -5.90 -33.03 49.03
N ASN A 181 -4.75 -32.34 49.04
CA ASN A 181 -3.49 -32.90 49.53
C ASN A 181 -3.52 -33.21 51.03
N LYS A 182 -4.26 -32.42 51.85
CA LYS A 182 -4.46 -32.72 53.27
C LYS A 182 -5.30 -33.99 53.46
N LEU A 183 -6.43 -34.07 52.76
CA LEU A 183 -7.30 -35.26 52.80
C LEU A 183 -6.57 -36.52 52.31
N GLU A 184 -5.71 -36.40 51.30
CA GLU A 184 -4.91 -37.52 50.81
C GLU A 184 -3.87 -38.00 51.85
N LYS A 185 -3.25 -37.08 52.60
CA LYS A 185 -2.36 -37.43 53.71
C LYS A 185 -3.11 -38.08 54.86
N GLU A 186 -4.28 -37.56 55.22
CA GLU A 186 -5.15 -38.15 56.26
C GLU A 186 -5.56 -39.58 55.87
N LEU A 187 -6.01 -39.80 54.63
CA LEU A 187 -6.36 -41.11 54.10
C LEU A 187 -5.18 -42.10 54.14
N ASN A 188 -3.98 -41.66 53.76
CA ASN A 188 -2.79 -42.52 53.85
C ASN A 188 -2.42 -42.83 55.30
N GLY A 189 -2.56 -41.87 56.21
CA GLY A 189 -2.36 -42.08 57.65
C GLY A 189 -3.34 -43.11 58.24
N GLU A 190 -4.63 -43.03 57.88
CA GLU A 190 -5.62 -44.03 58.27
C GLU A 190 -5.27 -45.43 57.74
N ARG A 191 -4.84 -45.54 56.48
CA ARG A 191 -4.40 -46.82 55.91
C ARG A 191 -3.18 -47.41 56.63
N GLU A 192 -2.23 -46.57 57.04
CA GLU A 192 -1.07 -47.02 57.82
C GLU A 192 -1.47 -47.50 59.22
N LEU A 193 -2.43 -46.85 59.86
CA LEU A 193 -2.99 -47.27 61.14
C LEU A 193 -3.72 -48.62 61.00
N GLU A 194 -4.57 -48.75 59.99
CA GLU A 194 -5.28 -50.00 59.71
C GLU A 194 -4.30 -51.17 59.50
N ASN A 195 -3.21 -50.95 58.76
CA ASN A 195 -2.14 -51.95 58.59
C ASN A 195 -1.43 -52.32 59.90
N LYS A 196 -1.19 -51.34 60.79
CA LYS A 196 -0.61 -51.60 62.12
C LYS A 196 -1.59 -52.37 63.00
N ASP A 197 -2.87 -52.06 62.98
CA ASP A 197 -3.91 -52.76 63.75
C ASP A 197 -4.02 -54.24 63.32
N VAL A 198 -3.95 -54.52 62.03
CA VAL A 198 -3.88 -55.91 61.51
C VAL A 198 -2.65 -56.63 62.09
N LYS A 199 -1.49 -55.96 62.12
CA LYS A 199 -0.25 -56.54 62.63
C LYS A 199 -0.24 -56.72 64.15
N ILE A 200 -0.89 -55.81 64.89
CA ILE A 200 -1.08 -55.92 66.33
C ILE A 200 -1.96 -57.13 66.63
N LYS A 201 -3.09 -57.30 65.93
CA LYS A 201 -3.96 -58.47 66.11
C LYS A 201 -3.22 -59.79 65.86
N ASP A 202 -2.40 -59.84 64.81
CA ASP A 202 -1.57 -61.02 64.49
C ASP A 202 -0.54 -61.32 65.60
N LEU A 203 0.16 -60.29 66.10
CA LEU A 203 1.10 -60.44 67.22
C LEU A 203 0.40 -60.80 68.54
N GLU A 204 -0.78 -60.25 68.81
CA GLU A 204 -1.60 -60.61 69.97
C GLU A 204 -2.04 -62.07 69.93
N GLU A 205 -2.39 -62.58 68.75
CA GLU A 205 -2.71 -63.99 68.52
C GLU A 205 -1.47 -64.86 68.75
N GLN A 206 -0.31 -64.49 68.19
CA GLN A 206 0.96 -65.19 68.45
C GLN A 206 1.32 -65.22 69.94
N VAL A 207 1.15 -64.12 70.67
CA VAL A 207 1.41 -64.07 72.12
C VAL A 207 0.42 -64.95 72.89
N ARG A 208 -0.85 -64.95 72.48
CA ARG A 208 -1.87 -65.81 73.08
C ARG A 208 -1.53 -67.29 72.89
N ASP A 209 -1.08 -67.66 71.69
CA ASP A 209 -0.64 -69.02 71.37
C ASP A 209 0.61 -69.41 72.15
N LEU A 210 1.59 -68.50 72.29
CA LEU A 210 2.78 -68.73 73.12
C LEU A 210 2.42 -68.88 74.60
N MET A 211 1.54 -68.04 75.15
CA MET A 211 1.05 -68.21 76.52
C MET A 211 0.31 -69.54 76.70
N PHE A 212 -0.50 -69.94 75.73
CA PHE A 212 -1.15 -71.25 75.73
C PHE A 212 -0.11 -72.39 75.72
N PHE A 213 0.91 -72.30 74.87
CA PHE A 213 1.99 -73.27 74.81
C PHE A 213 2.78 -73.36 76.13
N PHE A 214 3.17 -72.23 76.73
CA PHE A 214 3.87 -72.22 78.02
C PHE A 214 2.99 -72.76 79.14
N SER A 215 1.72 -72.37 79.21
CA SER A 215 0.79 -72.91 80.21
C SER A 215 0.56 -74.41 80.04
N SER A 216 0.57 -74.90 78.79
CA SER A 216 0.51 -76.34 78.48
C SER A 216 1.80 -77.03 78.93
N GLN A 217 2.97 -76.43 78.69
CA GLN A 217 4.28 -76.94 79.12
C GLN A 217 4.44 -76.97 80.65
N GLU A 218 3.93 -75.96 81.36
CA GLU A 218 3.96 -75.89 82.82
C GLU A 218 3.03 -76.93 83.45
N LYS A 219 1.80 -77.09 82.91
CA LYS A 219 0.88 -78.18 83.29
C LYS A 219 1.44 -79.58 82.99
N LEU A 220 2.28 -79.72 81.95
CA LEU A 220 3.01 -80.94 81.63
C LEU A 220 4.22 -81.19 82.56
N LYS A 221 4.82 -80.15 83.16
CA LYS A 221 5.87 -80.29 84.18
C LYS A 221 5.32 -80.70 85.54
N ASP A 222 4.13 -80.24 85.89
CA ASP A 222 3.45 -80.58 87.16
C ASP A 222 2.77 -81.97 87.14
N ASN A 223 2.67 -82.63 85.97
CA ASN A 223 2.13 -83.99 85.83
C ASN A 223 3.04 -84.90 84.97
N PRO A 224 3.85 -85.79 85.58
CA PRO A 224 4.82 -86.64 84.85
C PRO A 224 4.22 -87.84 84.08
N GLU A 225 2.89 -87.93 83.87
CA GLU A 225 2.27 -89.02 83.11
C GLU A 225 1.92 -88.70 81.63
N LEU A 226 2.20 -87.49 81.13
CA LEU A 226 1.87 -87.10 79.74
C LEU A 226 3.09 -86.90 78.81
N ALA A 227 4.21 -87.57 79.07
CA ALA A 227 5.43 -87.48 78.25
C ALA A 227 5.38 -88.19 76.87
N GLY A 228 4.19 -88.38 76.26
CA GLY A 228 4.05 -89.16 75.02
C GLY A 228 2.96 -88.70 74.04
N GLY A 229 2.41 -87.50 74.20
CA GLY A 229 1.34 -87.01 73.33
C GLY A 229 1.85 -86.33 72.06
N ASN A 230 1.70 -86.98 70.90
CA ASN A 230 1.97 -86.39 69.59
C ASN A 230 0.85 -85.39 69.21
N ILE A 231 1.17 -84.11 69.05
CA ILE A 231 0.25 -83.08 68.53
C ILE A 231 0.30 -83.12 67.00
N VAL A 232 -0.78 -83.60 66.40
CA VAL A 232 -1.03 -83.50 64.96
C VAL A 232 -1.81 -82.22 64.73
N VAL A 233 -1.16 -81.22 64.12
CA VAL A 233 -1.83 -80.01 63.62
C VAL A 233 -2.56 -80.39 62.33
N SER A 234 -3.90 -80.37 62.38
CA SER A 234 -4.73 -80.51 61.19
C SER A 234 -4.75 -79.17 60.45
N GLU A 235 -4.02 -79.08 59.34
CA GLU A 235 -4.28 -78.03 58.35
C GLU A 235 -5.63 -78.32 57.70
N ASN A 236 -6.61 -77.42 57.87
CA ASN A 236 -7.75 -77.40 56.97
C ASN A 236 -8.04 -75.99 56.43
N SER A 237 -7.65 -75.88 55.16
CA SER A 237 -8.16 -75.05 54.07
C SER A 237 -9.39 -74.15 54.33
N GLY A 238 -9.18 -72.85 54.07
CA GLY A 238 -10.22 -71.84 53.82
C GLY A 238 -10.04 -71.26 52.42
N ASN A 239 -10.96 -71.65 51.54
CA ASN A 239 -11.01 -71.41 50.10
C ASN A 239 -11.54 -70.00 49.73
N SER A 240 -11.31 -69.64 48.46
CA SER A 240 -12.18 -68.88 47.55
C SER A 240 -11.97 -67.37 47.35
N GLY A 241 -11.89 -67.00 46.06
CA GLY A 241 -12.50 -65.75 45.56
C GLY A 241 -11.64 -64.93 44.61
N GLY A 242 -11.42 -65.40 43.38
CA GLY A 242 -10.99 -64.53 42.31
C GLY A 242 -12.08 -63.51 41.93
N ASN A 243 -11.68 -62.31 41.51
CA ASN A 243 -12.27 -61.72 40.32
C ASN A 243 -11.37 -60.67 39.67
N ALA A 244 -10.98 -60.97 38.45
CA ALA A 244 -10.50 -60.00 37.48
C ALA A 244 -11.66 -59.06 37.08
N ARG A 245 -11.40 -57.75 37.01
CA ARG A 245 -12.12 -56.87 36.09
C ARG A 245 -11.21 -55.77 35.56
N LYS A 246 -10.64 -56.04 34.39
CA LYS A 246 -10.33 -55.02 33.38
C LYS A 246 -11.63 -54.27 33.05
N LYS A 247 -11.60 -52.93 33.08
CA LYS A 247 -12.34 -52.16 32.08
C LYS A 247 -11.57 -50.89 31.70
N LYS A 248 -11.13 -50.93 30.45
CA LYS A 248 -10.59 -49.86 29.62
C LYS A 248 -11.77 -49.07 29.03
N GLY A 249 -11.67 -47.75 28.95
CA GLY A 249 -12.61 -46.86 28.23
C GLY A 249 -12.29 -45.42 28.64
N LYS A 250 -11.43 -44.68 27.93
CA LYS A 250 -11.64 -44.06 26.60
C LYS A 250 -12.82 -43.08 26.61
N ARG A 251 -12.53 -41.82 26.88
CA ARG A 251 -12.99 -40.62 26.17
C ARG A 251 -11.96 -39.51 26.38
#